data_AF-A0A2M3Z0W5-F1
#
_entry.id   AF-A0A2M3Z0W5-F1
#
_cell.length_a   1.000
_cell.length_b   1.000
_cell.length_c   1.000
_cell.angle_alpha   90.00
_cell.angle_beta   90.00
_cell.angle_gamma   90.00
#
_symmetry.space_group_name_H-M   'P 1'
#
loop_
_entity.id
_entity.type
_entity.pdbx_description
1 polymer ?
#
loop_
_entity_poly.entity_id
_entity_poly.type
_entity_poly.pdbx_seq_one_letter_code
_entity_poly.pdbx_strand_id
1 'polypeptide(L)'
;MPDNTRKDAAKPGSSGEQQQHSKDATKPGSSGEQHQLGNDAEQKEYADAQQLWDLFGNFQQQLRVTLPSVNGQPPTPLSQASLQRVVKTSEDMALAHEIAVNADFKLKPPSEEESTNTLHSVVRRTMHAAYWNLVQDDLTSDPPRFDTAMKILAEVKKSFAVLLRGNNDRALARLNEWLNEETIQEQIQFGTFDIRIITNYVIDLMGMACAANRDEEVAALKNQTDTVAILRGILETLDHMKLDMANYIVHVTRQQVERSSVAYEREKFNELKQVCGDNFPLTLEWLQRHFTLQADAPAGHANNEPVATAQDAASIDFAMKKIPLPMAKAYVALLDSTTPHTIPELLKLDQDRLHQMRVEALRLSICATVLQLTVSMIPALVNQPDKRQELSDKLIVLFNDCNSKQSVLQQLDGMWAFVLKHVDGQQPLDTPLATALKNQIEQIATGDSAVHRIIWNRLQTLLVEALAVIGGDYVAVPGCYQHFSSQLLALSANLVRIAKHNYAVYGDYYAYLINRQSTA
;
A
#
# COMPACT_ATOMS: atom_id res chain seq x y z
N MET A 1 -16.52 -12.56 -60.07
CA MET A 1 -16.30 -12.66 -61.53
C MET A 1 -14.83 -12.91 -61.79
N PRO A 2 -14.44 -13.78 -62.73
CA PRO A 2 -15.27 -14.64 -63.60
C PRO A 2 -14.95 -16.14 -63.36
N ASP A 3 -15.59 -17.13 -63.96
CA ASP A 3 -16.94 -17.33 -64.48
C ASP A 3 -17.05 -18.85 -64.83
N ASN A 4 -18.17 -19.45 -64.42
CA ASN A 4 -18.94 -20.59 -64.93
C ASN A 4 -18.33 -21.75 -65.76
N THR A 5 -18.72 -22.98 -65.40
CA THR A 5 -19.78 -23.72 -66.14
C THR A 5 -20.35 -24.91 -65.34
N ARG A 6 -21.65 -25.18 -65.57
CA ARG A 6 -22.61 -25.98 -64.80
C ARG A 6 -23.20 -27.11 -65.67
N LYS A 7 -23.66 -28.22 -65.05
CA LYS A 7 -24.86 -29.06 -65.38
C LYS A 7 -24.96 -30.20 -64.35
N ASP A 8 -25.96 -30.26 -63.46
CA ASP A 8 -27.28 -30.97 -63.57
C ASP A 8 -27.13 -32.51 -63.68
N ALA A 9 -27.86 -33.43 -63.02
CA ALA A 9 -28.92 -33.46 -62.00
C ALA A 9 -29.20 -34.95 -61.59
N ALA A 10 -30.03 -35.14 -60.54
CA ALA A 10 -30.94 -36.27 -60.26
C ALA A 10 -30.51 -37.51 -59.40
N LYS A 11 -31.26 -37.70 -58.29
CA LYS A 11 -31.53 -38.94 -57.50
C LYS A 11 -32.60 -39.81 -58.22
N PRO A 12 -32.81 -41.11 -57.86
CA PRO A 12 -33.66 -41.59 -56.73
C PRO A 12 -32.98 -42.77 -55.96
N GLY A 13 -33.28 -43.21 -54.75
CA GLY A 13 -34.53 -43.36 -54.00
C GLY A 13 -35.04 -44.81 -54.09
N SER A 14 -34.93 -45.65 -53.03
CA SER A 14 -35.82 -46.82 -52.82
C SER A 14 -35.70 -47.46 -51.41
N SER A 15 -36.85 -47.53 -50.72
CA SER A 15 -37.45 -48.59 -49.88
C SER A 15 -36.70 -49.10 -48.63
N GLY A 16 -37.29 -49.15 -47.42
CA GLY A 16 -38.51 -49.90 -47.03
C GLY A 16 -38.06 -51.30 -46.54
N GLU A 17 -38.45 -51.91 -45.43
CA GLU A 17 -39.61 -51.86 -44.55
C GLU A 17 -39.28 -52.57 -43.22
N GLN A 18 -40.22 -52.41 -42.30
CA GLN A 18 -40.44 -52.97 -40.97
C GLN A 18 -40.33 -54.51 -40.88
N GLN A 19 -40.01 -55.04 -39.68
CA GLN A 19 -40.89 -56.01 -39.01
C GLN A 19 -40.52 -56.25 -37.54
N GLN A 20 -41.55 -56.17 -36.70
CA GLN A 20 -41.63 -56.60 -35.30
C GLN A 20 -42.15 -58.04 -35.20
N HIS A 21 -41.76 -58.75 -34.13
CA HIS A 21 -42.44 -59.81 -33.36
C HIS A 21 -41.41 -60.85 -32.87
N SER A 22 -41.46 -61.49 -31.71
CA SER A 22 -42.32 -61.47 -30.52
C SER A 22 -41.64 -62.35 -29.44
N LYS A 23 -41.79 -61.93 -28.17
CA LYS A 23 -41.79 -62.61 -26.84
C LYS A 23 -41.37 -64.10 -26.67
N ASP A 24 -40.50 -64.37 -25.68
CA ASP A 24 -40.78 -65.06 -24.38
C ASP A 24 -39.47 -65.16 -23.56
N ALA A 25 -39.31 -64.50 -22.40
CA ALA A 25 -39.78 -64.83 -21.03
C ALA A 25 -38.85 -65.79 -20.24
N THR A 26 -37.96 -65.22 -19.41
CA THR A 26 -37.57 -65.75 -18.07
C THR A 26 -36.89 -64.64 -17.23
N LYS A 27 -37.42 -64.37 -16.03
CA LYS A 27 -36.91 -63.46 -14.95
C LYS A 27 -36.09 -64.29 -13.93
N PRO A 28 -35.36 -63.74 -12.92
CA PRO A 28 -35.52 -62.41 -12.29
C PRO A 28 -34.23 -61.62 -11.89
N GLY A 29 -34.36 -60.28 -11.82
CA GLY A 29 -33.90 -59.45 -10.68
C GLY A 29 -32.46 -58.91 -10.59
N SER A 30 -32.31 -57.60 -10.82
CA SER A 30 -31.75 -56.59 -9.88
C SER A 30 -30.65 -55.68 -10.45
N SER A 31 -30.85 -54.37 -10.22
CA SER A 31 -29.87 -53.28 -10.12
C SER A 31 -29.25 -52.74 -11.43
N GLY A 32 -29.76 -51.61 -11.89
CA GLY A 32 -29.23 -50.86 -13.03
C GLY A 32 -29.52 -49.35 -12.93
N GLU A 33 -29.26 -48.75 -11.77
CA GLU A 33 -29.20 -47.30 -11.57
C GLU A 33 -27.80 -46.95 -11.07
N GLN A 34 -26.83 -46.77 -11.97
CA GLN A 34 -25.52 -46.21 -11.57
C GLN A 34 -24.64 -45.63 -12.69
N HIS A 35 -25.09 -45.56 -13.94
CA HIS A 35 -24.23 -45.08 -15.05
C HIS A 35 -24.66 -43.77 -15.72
N GLN A 36 -25.63 -43.01 -15.16
CA GLN A 36 -26.04 -41.70 -15.69
C GLN A 36 -25.74 -40.50 -14.78
N LEU A 37 -25.29 -40.72 -13.54
CA LEU A 37 -24.99 -39.62 -12.60
C LEU A 37 -23.55 -39.08 -12.71
N GLY A 38 -22.64 -39.75 -13.44
CA GLY A 38 -21.23 -39.33 -13.58
C GLY A 38 -21.00 -38.28 -14.66
N ASN A 39 -21.63 -38.43 -15.84
CA ASN A 39 -21.42 -37.51 -16.96
C ASN A 39 -22.11 -36.15 -16.76
N ASP A 40 -23.26 -36.12 -16.08
CA ASP A 40 -23.97 -34.87 -15.82
C ASP A 40 -23.28 -34.04 -14.72
N ALA A 41 -22.55 -34.68 -13.81
CA ALA A 41 -21.74 -33.98 -12.80
C ALA A 41 -20.46 -33.39 -13.40
N GLU A 42 -19.72 -34.15 -14.23
CA GLU A 42 -18.52 -33.65 -14.90
C GLU A 42 -18.84 -32.56 -15.94
N GLN A 43 -19.94 -32.67 -16.68
CA GLN A 43 -20.36 -31.63 -17.64
C GLN A 43 -20.86 -30.36 -16.95
N LYS A 44 -21.48 -30.49 -15.77
CA LYS A 44 -21.93 -29.35 -14.96
C LYS A 44 -20.75 -28.66 -14.27
N GLU A 45 -19.76 -29.41 -13.81
CA GLU A 45 -18.52 -28.88 -13.24
C GLU A 45 -17.65 -28.18 -14.31
N TYR A 46 -17.63 -28.70 -15.55
CA TYR A 46 -17.00 -28.03 -16.69
C TYR A 46 -17.76 -26.76 -17.12
N ALA A 47 -19.10 -26.79 -17.11
CA ALA A 47 -19.93 -25.63 -17.43
C ALA A 47 -19.87 -24.53 -16.37
N ASP A 48 -19.81 -24.90 -15.07
CA ASP A 48 -19.64 -23.97 -13.96
C ASP A 48 -18.22 -23.36 -13.95
N ALA A 49 -17.20 -24.15 -14.30
CA ALA A 49 -15.84 -23.64 -14.51
C ALA A 49 -15.78 -22.67 -15.70
N GLN A 50 -16.47 -22.97 -16.81
CA GLN A 50 -16.56 -22.08 -17.98
C GLN A 50 -17.28 -20.77 -17.64
N GLN A 51 -18.38 -20.84 -16.87
CA GLN A 51 -19.09 -19.65 -16.37
C GLN A 51 -18.24 -18.79 -15.43
N LEU A 52 -17.42 -19.42 -14.58
CA LEU A 52 -16.47 -18.72 -13.72
C LEU A 52 -15.36 -18.03 -14.54
N TRP A 53 -14.86 -18.67 -15.60
CA TRP A 53 -13.91 -18.06 -16.55
C TRP A 53 -14.53 -16.92 -17.35
N ASP A 54 -15.80 -17.03 -17.75
CA ASP A 54 -16.55 -15.95 -18.41
C ASP A 54 -16.84 -14.79 -17.44
N LEU A 55 -17.12 -15.07 -16.16
CA LEU A 55 -17.22 -14.06 -15.10
C LEU A 55 -15.88 -13.38 -14.84
N PHE A 56 -14.78 -14.12 -14.84
CA PHE A 56 -13.42 -13.58 -14.73
C PHE A 56 -13.05 -12.72 -15.95
N GLY A 57 -13.42 -13.18 -17.15
CA GLY A 57 -13.27 -12.43 -18.40
C GLY A 57 -14.10 -11.14 -18.41
N ASN A 58 -15.33 -11.19 -17.90
CA ASN A 58 -16.20 -10.03 -17.74
C ASN A 58 -15.70 -9.07 -16.64
N PHE A 59 -15.11 -9.58 -15.56
CA PHE A 59 -14.46 -8.78 -14.53
C PHE A 59 -13.19 -8.08 -15.07
N GLN A 60 -12.40 -8.78 -15.90
CA GLN A 60 -11.28 -8.19 -16.64
C GLN A 60 -11.74 -7.14 -17.66
N GLN A 61 -12.92 -7.32 -18.28
CA GLN A 61 -13.53 -6.31 -19.16
C GLN A 61 -14.08 -5.10 -18.39
N GLN A 62 -14.56 -5.28 -17.15
CA GLN A 62 -15.01 -4.21 -16.26
C GLN A 62 -13.86 -3.38 -15.68
N LEU A 63 -12.65 -3.94 -15.59
CA LEU A 63 -11.41 -3.23 -15.26
C LEU A 63 -10.85 -2.37 -16.42
N ARG A 64 -11.63 -2.11 -17.49
CA ARG A 64 -11.24 -1.16 -18.53
C ARG A 64 -10.98 0.21 -17.92
N VAL A 65 -9.70 0.53 -17.70
CA VAL A 65 -9.26 1.90 -17.51
C VAL A 65 -9.52 2.64 -18.82
N THR A 66 -10.62 3.37 -18.86
CA THR A 66 -10.96 4.27 -19.96
C THR A 66 -10.24 5.60 -19.77
N LEU A 67 -9.60 6.12 -20.82
CA LEU A 67 -9.09 7.48 -20.78
C LEU A 67 -10.26 8.46 -20.61
N PRO A 68 -10.15 9.49 -19.76
CA PRO A 68 -11.17 10.52 -19.67
C PRO A 68 -11.39 11.17 -21.03
N SER A 69 -12.64 11.52 -21.34
CA SER A 69 -13.02 12.15 -22.60
C SER A 69 -12.22 13.44 -22.82
N VAL A 70 -11.46 13.50 -23.92
CA VAL A 70 -10.74 14.71 -24.36
C VAL A 70 -11.55 15.33 -25.50
N ASN A 71 -11.86 16.63 -25.40
CA ASN A 71 -12.47 17.44 -26.47
C ASN A 71 -13.73 16.84 -27.13
N GLY A 72 -14.64 16.26 -26.33
CA GLY A 72 -15.92 15.72 -26.83
C GLY A 72 -15.81 14.39 -27.58
N GLN A 73 -14.65 13.72 -27.55
CA GLN A 73 -14.53 12.34 -28.06
C GLN A 73 -14.88 11.31 -26.98
N PRO A 74 -15.58 10.21 -27.34
CA PRO A 74 -15.96 9.17 -26.38
C PRO A 74 -14.73 8.50 -25.76
N PRO A 75 -14.81 8.00 -24.51
CA PRO A 75 -13.71 7.33 -23.82
C PRO A 75 -13.21 6.13 -24.63
N THR A 76 -11.96 6.19 -25.10
CA THR A 76 -11.34 5.10 -25.87
C THR A 76 -10.81 4.03 -24.90
N PRO A 77 -11.21 2.75 -25.05
CA PRO A 77 -10.65 1.68 -24.26
C PRO A 77 -9.18 1.45 -24.65
N LEU A 78 -8.28 1.44 -23.66
CA LEU A 78 -6.90 1.06 -23.87
C LEU A 78 -6.80 -0.41 -24.32
N SER A 79 -5.82 -0.74 -25.17
CA SER A 79 -5.53 -2.13 -25.54
C SER A 79 -5.07 -2.93 -24.31
N GLN A 80 -5.31 -4.24 -24.27
CA GLN A 80 -4.90 -5.10 -23.14
C GLN A 80 -3.39 -5.02 -22.87
N ALA A 81 -2.57 -4.97 -23.93
CA ALA A 81 -1.13 -4.80 -23.80
C ALA A 81 -0.75 -3.42 -23.24
N SER A 82 -1.46 -2.36 -23.64
CA SER A 82 -1.28 -1.01 -23.09
C SER A 82 -1.70 -0.95 -21.62
N LEU A 83 -2.81 -1.59 -21.25
CA LEU A 83 -3.29 -1.67 -19.86
C LEU A 83 -2.28 -2.39 -18.96
N GLN A 84 -1.80 -3.57 -19.35
CA GLN A 84 -0.80 -4.30 -18.59
C GLN A 84 0.50 -3.49 -18.41
N ARG A 85 0.92 -2.77 -19.45
CA ARG A 85 2.07 -1.86 -19.36
C ARG A 85 1.82 -0.73 -18.38
N VAL A 86 0.66 -0.07 -18.43
CA VAL A 86 0.29 1.02 -17.52
C VAL A 86 0.26 0.55 -16.08
N VAL A 87 -0.39 -0.60 -15.81
CA VAL A 87 -0.46 -1.20 -14.47
C VAL A 87 0.94 -1.48 -13.94
N LYS A 88 1.76 -2.21 -14.69
CA LYS A 88 3.12 -2.55 -14.27
C LYS A 88 3.97 -1.30 -14.04
N THR A 89 3.96 -0.35 -14.97
CA THR A 89 4.70 0.92 -14.82
C THR A 89 4.23 1.69 -13.59
N SER A 90 2.92 1.69 -13.29
CA SER A 90 2.37 2.37 -12.11
C SER A 90 2.75 1.68 -10.80
N GLU A 91 2.80 0.35 -10.77
CA GLU A 91 3.24 -0.44 -9.62
C GLU A 91 4.72 -0.24 -9.34
N ASP A 92 5.57 -0.32 -10.38
CA ASP A 92 7.01 -0.09 -10.26
C ASP A 92 7.31 1.35 -9.80
N MET A 93 6.57 2.33 -10.31
CA MET A 93 6.67 3.73 -9.90
C MET A 93 6.21 3.94 -8.44
N ALA A 94 5.08 3.35 -8.05
CA ALA A 94 4.56 3.42 -6.69
C ALA A 94 5.54 2.77 -5.68
N LEU A 95 6.16 1.65 -6.04
CA LEU A 95 7.16 1.00 -5.21
C LEU A 95 8.41 1.87 -5.04
N ALA A 96 8.93 2.46 -6.13
CA ALA A 96 10.08 3.36 -6.07
C ALA A 96 9.78 4.60 -5.21
N HIS A 97 8.58 5.16 -5.35
CA HIS A 97 8.09 6.28 -4.55
C HIS A 97 8.01 5.92 -3.07
N GLU A 98 7.43 4.76 -2.73
CA GLU A 98 7.34 4.28 -1.35
C GLU A 98 8.73 4.08 -0.72
N ILE A 99 9.69 3.52 -1.45
CA ILE A 99 11.07 3.38 -0.96
C ILE A 99 11.74 4.75 -0.75
N ALA A 100 11.44 5.75 -1.58
CA ALA A 100 12.04 7.08 -1.47
C ALA A 100 11.41 7.96 -0.36
N VAL A 101 10.09 7.91 -0.19
CA VAL A 101 9.35 8.81 0.71
C VAL A 101 9.17 8.18 2.10
N ASN A 102 9.00 6.87 2.19
CA ASN A 102 8.71 6.20 3.46
C ASN A 102 9.96 5.58 4.07
N ALA A 103 10.59 6.30 5.00
CA ALA A 103 11.80 5.86 5.70
C ALA A 103 11.64 4.47 6.37
N ASP A 104 10.45 4.16 6.88
CA ASP A 104 10.15 2.91 7.57
C ASP A 104 9.58 1.82 6.65
N PHE A 105 9.61 2.03 5.32
CA PHE A 105 9.11 1.05 4.36
C PHE A 105 9.80 -0.29 4.51
N LYS A 106 8.99 -1.32 4.70
CA LYS A 106 9.39 -2.73 4.73
C LYS A 106 8.33 -3.54 4.00
N LEU A 107 8.78 -4.49 3.20
CA LEU A 107 7.96 -5.52 2.63
C LEU A 107 7.39 -6.35 3.77
N LYS A 108 6.06 -6.40 3.82
CA LYS A 108 5.31 -7.24 4.75
C LYS A 108 4.99 -8.58 4.08
N PRO A 109 4.88 -9.67 4.85
CA PRO A 109 4.28 -10.87 4.31
C PRO A 109 2.86 -10.55 3.84
N PRO A 110 2.31 -11.30 2.87
CA PRO A 110 0.90 -11.18 2.51
C PRO A 110 0.08 -11.26 3.80
N SER A 111 -0.61 -10.16 4.15
CA SER A 111 -1.18 -10.05 5.49
C SER A 111 -2.21 -11.15 5.72
N GLU A 112 -2.14 -11.81 6.89
CA GLU A 112 -3.24 -12.65 7.38
C GLU A 112 -4.47 -11.80 7.73
N GLU A 113 -4.35 -10.47 7.78
CA GLU A 113 -5.45 -9.54 8.06
C GLU A 113 -6.49 -9.48 6.93
N GLU A 114 -6.10 -9.80 5.68
CA GLU A 114 -7.04 -10.03 4.57
C GLU A 114 -7.84 -11.35 4.70
N SER A 115 -7.55 -12.16 5.72
CA SER A 115 -7.94 -13.57 5.79
C SER A 115 -9.04 -13.92 6.78
N THR A 116 -9.70 -12.94 7.40
CA THR A 116 -10.92 -13.22 8.17
C THR A 116 -12.13 -13.41 7.22
N ASN A 117 -12.42 -14.66 6.89
CA ASN A 117 -13.62 -15.14 6.17
C ASN A 117 -13.82 -14.74 4.69
N THR A 118 -12.76 -14.43 3.95
CA THR A 118 -12.86 -14.24 2.49
C THR A 118 -12.81 -15.58 1.75
N LEU A 119 -13.61 -15.77 0.68
CA LEU A 119 -13.60 -17.00 -0.15
C LEU A 119 -12.17 -17.40 -0.57
N HIS A 120 -11.35 -16.42 -0.94
CA HIS A 120 -9.97 -16.62 -1.34
C HIS A 120 -9.10 -17.26 -0.23
N SER A 121 -9.28 -16.88 1.04
CA SER A 121 -8.49 -17.45 2.14
C SER A 121 -8.88 -18.89 2.44
N VAL A 122 -10.17 -19.22 2.31
CA VAL A 122 -10.69 -20.59 2.44
C VAL A 122 -10.16 -21.48 1.32
N VAL A 123 -10.22 -21.02 0.07
CA VAL A 123 -9.68 -21.75 -1.09
C VAL A 123 -8.18 -22.00 -0.91
N ARG A 124 -7.42 -20.95 -0.56
CA ARG A 124 -5.97 -21.05 -0.33
C ARG A 124 -5.63 -22.06 0.76
N ARG A 125 -6.30 -21.99 1.91
CA ARG A 125 -6.09 -22.92 3.04
C ARG A 125 -6.42 -24.36 2.64
N THR A 126 -7.52 -24.57 1.94
CA THR A 126 -7.96 -25.90 1.47
C THR A 126 -6.95 -26.49 0.48
N MET A 127 -6.46 -25.68 -0.46
CA MET A 127 -5.46 -26.11 -1.44
C MET A 127 -4.11 -26.42 -0.77
N HIS A 128 -3.65 -25.58 0.16
CA HIS A 128 -2.43 -25.84 0.93
C HIS A 128 -2.55 -27.12 1.77
N ALA A 129 -3.70 -27.34 2.41
CA ALA A 129 -3.95 -28.56 3.18
C ALA A 129 -3.97 -29.80 2.28
N ALA A 130 -4.66 -29.75 1.14
CA ALA A 130 -4.69 -30.84 0.17
C ALA A 130 -3.29 -31.18 -0.36
N TYR A 131 -2.45 -30.17 -0.61
CA TYR A 131 -1.07 -30.37 -1.03
C TYR A 131 -0.24 -31.13 0.02
N TRP A 132 -0.31 -30.72 1.29
CA TRP A 132 0.45 -31.39 2.36
C TRP A 132 -0.10 -32.78 2.69
N ASN A 133 -1.41 -33.00 2.55
CA ASN A 133 -1.99 -34.35 2.63
C ASN A 133 -1.43 -35.26 1.53
N LEU A 134 -1.31 -34.76 0.29
CA LEU A 134 -0.68 -35.52 -0.80
C LEU A 134 0.78 -35.87 -0.51
N VAL A 135 1.56 -34.94 0.06
CA VAL A 135 2.94 -35.22 0.49
C VAL A 135 2.98 -36.32 1.55
N GLN A 136 2.04 -36.29 2.50
CA GLN A 136 1.93 -37.30 3.53
C GLN A 136 1.53 -38.67 2.96
N ASP A 137 0.58 -38.72 2.02
CA ASP A 137 0.15 -39.94 1.35
C ASP A 137 1.29 -40.55 0.50
N ASP A 138 2.05 -39.72 -0.22
CA ASP A 138 3.21 -40.16 -1.00
C ASP A 138 4.29 -40.80 -0.11
N LEU A 139 4.59 -40.18 1.04
CA LEU A 139 5.61 -40.66 1.97
C LEU A 139 5.18 -41.88 2.80
N THR A 140 3.87 -42.09 2.99
CA THR A 140 3.32 -43.22 3.75
C THR A 140 2.94 -44.42 2.87
N SER A 141 2.97 -44.27 1.55
CA SER A 141 2.75 -45.35 0.58
C SER A 141 3.82 -46.46 0.71
N ASP A 142 3.46 -47.69 0.34
CA ASP A 142 4.39 -48.83 0.31
C ASP A 142 4.52 -49.38 -1.13
N PRO A 143 5.67 -49.20 -1.82
CA PRO A 143 6.88 -48.50 -1.38
C PRO A 143 6.71 -46.96 -1.36
N PRO A 144 7.48 -46.24 -0.52
CA PRO A 144 7.37 -44.80 -0.37
C PRO A 144 7.71 -44.08 -1.68
N ARG A 145 6.88 -43.11 -2.04
CA ARG A 145 7.05 -42.28 -3.24
C ARG A 145 7.63 -40.94 -2.85
N PHE A 146 8.66 -40.51 -3.58
CA PHE A 146 9.38 -39.27 -3.30
C PHE A 146 9.18 -38.19 -4.37
N ASP A 147 8.25 -38.40 -5.30
CA ASP A 147 8.00 -37.50 -6.44
C ASP A 147 7.69 -36.07 -5.99
N THR A 148 6.81 -35.90 -5.00
CA THR A 148 6.42 -34.58 -4.49
C THR A 148 7.51 -33.99 -3.60
N ALA A 149 8.18 -34.79 -2.78
CA ALA A 149 9.32 -34.35 -1.96
C ALA A 149 10.49 -33.83 -2.83
N MET A 150 10.74 -34.46 -3.98
CA MET A 150 11.77 -34.02 -4.92
C MET A 150 11.45 -32.65 -5.53
N LYS A 151 10.16 -32.37 -5.82
CA LYS A 151 9.72 -31.03 -6.26
C LYS A 151 9.95 -29.98 -5.17
N ILE A 152 9.69 -30.31 -3.90
CA ILE A 152 9.96 -29.43 -2.76
C ILE A 152 11.47 -29.14 -2.66
N LEU A 153 12.31 -30.17 -2.73
CA LEU A 153 13.76 -30.03 -2.69
C LEU A 153 14.31 -29.20 -3.87
N ALA A 154 13.72 -29.32 -5.06
CA ALA A 154 14.05 -28.48 -6.20
C ALA A 154 13.68 -27.00 -5.95
N GLU A 155 12.56 -26.73 -5.27
CA GLU A 155 12.18 -25.37 -4.88
C GLU A 155 13.07 -24.78 -3.79
N VAL A 156 13.48 -25.61 -2.83
CA VAL A 156 14.50 -25.26 -1.83
C VAL A 156 15.80 -24.85 -2.52
N LYS A 157 16.28 -25.65 -3.48
CA LYS A 157 17.48 -25.36 -4.28
C LYS A 157 17.38 -24.01 -4.99
N LYS A 158 16.24 -23.72 -5.64
CA LYS A 158 16.00 -22.42 -6.30
C LYS A 158 15.99 -21.27 -5.31
N SER A 159 15.36 -21.46 -4.14
CA SER A 159 15.28 -20.43 -3.09
C SER A 159 16.67 -20.06 -2.57
N PHE A 160 17.52 -21.04 -2.27
CA PHE A 160 18.91 -20.78 -1.88
C PHE A 160 19.76 -20.19 -3.00
N ALA A 161 19.49 -20.54 -4.26
CA ALA A 161 20.17 -19.94 -5.39
C ALA A 161 19.93 -18.43 -5.47
N VAL A 162 18.77 -17.95 -5.03
CA VAL A 162 18.47 -16.51 -4.90
C VAL A 162 19.13 -15.92 -3.65
N LEU A 163 19.02 -16.61 -2.50
CA LEU A 163 19.50 -16.10 -1.20
C LEU A 163 21.04 -16.03 -1.10
N LEU A 164 21.75 -16.97 -1.71
CA LEU A 164 23.22 -17.11 -1.56
C LEU A 164 24.01 -16.50 -2.73
N ARG A 165 23.34 -16.07 -3.80
CA ARG A 165 23.99 -15.61 -5.04
C ARG A 165 24.92 -14.42 -4.76
N GLY A 166 26.21 -14.57 -5.10
CA GLY A 166 27.19 -13.50 -4.96
C GLY A 166 27.62 -13.22 -3.51
N ASN A 167 27.10 -13.97 -2.52
CA ASN A 167 27.49 -13.86 -1.12
C ASN A 167 28.24 -15.12 -0.65
N ASN A 168 27.74 -16.32 -0.99
CA ASN A 168 28.35 -17.59 -0.57
C ASN A 168 28.27 -18.68 -1.66
N ASP A 169 28.94 -18.44 -2.78
CA ASP A 169 28.92 -19.33 -3.95
C ASP A 169 29.47 -20.74 -3.64
N ARG A 170 30.35 -20.87 -2.65
CA ARG A 170 30.86 -22.18 -2.18
C ARG A 170 29.77 -23.02 -1.50
N ALA A 171 28.93 -22.38 -0.68
CA ALA A 171 27.81 -23.06 -0.04
C ALA A 171 26.73 -23.44 -1.08
N LEU A 172 26.49 -22.58 -2.06
CA LEU A 172 25.59 -22.84 -3.18
C LEU A 172 26.07 -24.03 -4.04
N ALA A 173 27.37 -24.10 -4.35
CA ALA A 173 27.95 -25.22 -5.10
C ALA A 173 27.76 -26.55 -4.35
N ARG A 174 28.05 -26.58 -3.04
CA ARG A 174 27.81 -27.76 -2.19
C ARG A 174 26.34 -28.13 -2.13
N LEU A 175 25.44 -27.17 -1.96
CA LEU A 175 24.01 -27.42 -1.96
C LEU A 175 23.55 -28.05 -3.29
N ASN A 176 24.09 -27.59 -4.42
CA ASN A 176 23.76 -28.14 -5.73
C ASN A 176 24.23 -29.59 -5.91
N GLU A 177 25.35 -29.98 -5.29
CA GLU A 177 25.84 -31.36 -5.27
C GLU A 177 24.92 -32.26 -4.43
N TRP A 178 24.51 -31.81 -3.23
CA TRP A 178 23.60 -32.56 -2.36
C TRP A 178 22.16 -32.64 -2.91
N LEU A 179 21.70 -31.61 -3.62
CA LEU A 179 20.40 -31.55 -4.28
C LEU A 179 20.51 -31.82 -5.79
N ASN A 180 21.36 -32.77 -6.19
CA ASN A 180 21.43 -33.23 -7.56
C ASN A 180 20.30 -34.24 -7.83
N GLU A 181 19.45 -33.93 -8.81
CA GLU A 181 18.27 -34.72 -9.15
C GLU A 181 18.64 -36.12 -9.64
N GLU A 182 19.71 -36.24 -10.45
CA GLU A 182 20.18 -37.52 -10.98
C GLU A 182 20.65 -38.45 -9.83
N THR A 183 21.46 -37.90 -8.91
CA THR A 183 21.99 -38.65 -7.76
C THR A 183 20.89 -39.07 -6.79
N ILE A 184 19.88 -38.21 -6.59
CA ILE A 184 18.72 -38.53 -5.74
C ILE A 184 17.86 -39.62 -6.38
N GLN A 185 17.60 -39.54 -7.69
CA GLN A 185 16.84 -40.57 -8.41
C GLN A 185 17.54 -41.93 -8.36
N GLU A 186 18.87 -41.96 -8.51
CA GLU A 186 19.66 -43.19 -8.34
C GLU A 186 19.51 -43.77 -6.92
N GLN A 187 19.64 -42.94 -5.88
CA GLN A 187 19.48 -43.38 -4.49
C GLN A 187 18.07 -43.92 -4.19
N ILE A 188 17.04 -43.35 -4.81
CA ILE A 188 15.66 -43.83 -4.70
C ILE A 188 15.53 -45.22 -5.35
N GLN A 189 16.10 -45.41 -6.54
CA GLN A 189 16.06 -46.70 -7.25
C GLN A 189 16.77 -47.82 -6.47
N PHE A 190 17.87 -47.49 -5.79
CA PHE A 190 18.61 -48.43 -4.93
C PHE A 190 18.04 -48.56 -3.51
N GLY A 191 16.99 -47.80 -3.16
CA GLY A 191 16.35 -47.83 -1.84
C GLY A 191 17.20 -47.30 -0.69
N THR A 192 18.23 -46.49 -0.98
CA THR A 192 19.15 -45.92 0.02
C THR A 192 18.86 -44.45 0.36
N PHE A 193 17.84 -43.87 -0.27
CA PHE A 193 17.49 -42.47 -0.09
C PHE A 193 16.89 -42.18 1.29
N ASP A 194 17.51 -41.27 2.04
CA ASP A 194 17.01 -40.76 3.31
C ASP A 194 16.85 -39.23 3.24
N ILE A 195 15.59 -38.77 3.23
CA ILE A 195 15.23 -37.36 3.23
C ILE A 195 15.83 -36.62 4.44
N ARG A 196 15.95 -37.28 5.59
CA ARG A 196 16.36 -36.64 6.84
C ARG A 196 17.78 -36.09 6.77
N ILE A 197 18.67 -36.79 6.07
CA ILE A 197 20.06 -36.36 5.90
C ILE A 197 20.10 -35.04 5.12
N ILE A 198 19.32 -34.96 4.04
CA ILE A 198 19.25 -33.77 3.19
C ILE A 198 18.57 -32.61 3.94
N THR A 199 17.46 -32.85 4.62
CA THR A 199 16.76 -31.80 5.35
C THR A 199 17.60 -31.26 6.51
N ASN A 200 18.36 -32.11 7.21
CA ASN A 200 19.27 -31.66 8.27
C ASN A 200 20.39 -30.78 7.72
N TYR A 201 20.97 -31.15 6.58
CA TYR A 201 21.96 -30.32 5.90
C TYR A 201 21.37 -28.96 5.49
N VAL A 202 20.15 -28.96 4.94
CA VAL A 202 19.43 -27.73 4.59
C VAL A 202 19.20 -26.87 5.84
N ILE A 203 18.71 -27.43 6.95
CA ILE A 203 18.47 -26.70 8.20
C ILE A 203 19.77 -26.10 8.75
N ASP A 204 20.88 -26.85 8.73
CA ASP A 204 22.18 -26.33 9.16
C ASP A 204 22.66 -25.18 8.24
N LEU A 205 22.41 -25.28 6.94
CA LEU A 205 22.69 -24.19 6.00
C LEU A 205 21.79 -22.97 6.25
N MET A 206 20.51 -23.16 6.60
CA MET A 206 19.61 -22.08 7.02
C MET A 206 20.17 -21.39 8.26
N GLY A 207 20.60 -22.14 9.28
CA GLY A 207 21.20 -21.57 10.49
C GLY A 207 22.46 -20.73 10.22
N MET A 208 23.21 -21.05 9.16
CA MET A 208 24.36 -20.24 8.74
C MET A 208 24.00 -19.00 7.92
N ALA A 209 22.85 -19.00 7.24
CA ALA A 209 22.43 -17.96 6.30
C ALA A 209 21.34 -17.02 6.86
N CYS A 210 20.66 -17.42 7.93
CA CYS A 210 19.60 -16.66 8.59
C CYS A 210 20.14 -15.45 9.37
N ALA A 211 19.24 -14.48 9.59
CA ALA A 211 19.45 -13.42 10.57
C ALA A 211 19.13 -13.94 11.99
N ALA A 212 19.75 -13.35 13.01
CA ALA A 212 19.66 -13.81 14.41
C ALA A 212 18.24 -13.89 14.97
N ASN A 213 17.31 -13.10 14.43
CA ASN A 213 15.89 -13.14 14.79
C ASN A 213 15.16 -14.42 14.32
N ARG A 214 15.78 -15.25 13.48
CA ARG A 214 15.22 -16.52 12.97
C ARG A 214 15.88 -17.75 13.59
N ASP A 215 16.84 -17.57 14.50
CA ASP A 215 17.55 -18.69 15.14
C ASP A 215 16.59 -19.61 15.91
N GLU A 216 15.53 -19.05 16.50
CA GLU A 216 14.49 -19.82 17.19
C GLU A 216 13.67 -20.69 16.23
N GLU A 217 13.30 -20.17 15.06
CA GLU A 217 12.59 -20.94 14.01
C GLU A 217 13.46 -22.10 13.51
N VAL A 218 14.74 -21.83 13.22
CA VAL A 218 15.69 -22.87 12.77
C VAL A 218 15.91 -23.93 13.86
N ALA A 219 16.00 -23.52 15.13
CA ALA A 219 16.10 -24.45 16.25
C ALA A 219 14.86 -25.33 16.41
N ALA A 220 13.66 -24.77 16.18
CA ALA A 220 12.41 -25.53 16.17
C ALA A 220 12.39 -26.60 15.06
N LEU A 221 12.86 -26.24 13.85
CA LEU A 221 13.00 -27.21 12.75
C LEU A 221 13.97 -28.33 13.07
N LYS A 222 15.08 -28.03 13.76
CA LYS A 222 16.09 -29.02 14.15
C LYS A 222 15.57 -30.04 15.17
N ASN A 223 14.63 -29.64 16.02
CA ASN A 223 14.02 -30.50 17.03
C ASN A 223 12.79 -31.28 16.52
N GLN A 224 12.32 -30.98 15.31
CA GLN A 224 11.13 -31.61 14.75
C GLN A 224 11.43 -33.06 14.31
N THR A 225 10.48 -33.97 14.55
CA THR A 225 10.63 -35.40 14.21
C THR A 225 9.86 -35.81 12.96
N ASP A 226 8.77 -35.10 12.62
CA ASP A 226 7.95 -35.40 11.44
C ASP A 226 8.56 -34.81 10.16
N THR A 227 8.78 -35.67 9.15
CA THR A 227 9.37 -35.29 7.85
C THR A 227 8.50 -34.31 7.09
N VAL A 228 7.16 -34.44 7.13
CA VAL A 228 6.25 -33.52 6.43
C VAL A 228 6.31 -32.14 7.07
N ALA A 229 6.23 -32.08 8.41
CA ALA A 229 6.39 -30.84 9.16
C ALA A 229 7.76 -30.17 8.94
N ILE A 230 8.85 -30.96 8.81
CA ILE A 230 10.18 -30.43 8.48
C ILE A 230 10.17 -29.79 7.08
N LEU A 231 9.69 -30.50 6.05
CA LEU A 231 9.65 -29.97 4.68
C LEU A 231 8.80 -28.70 4.57
N ARG A 232 7.66 -28.69 5.26
CA ARG A 232 6.79 -27.51 5.35
C ARG A 232 7.48 -26.34 6.04
N GLY A 233 8.05 -26.58 7.21
CA GLY A 233 8.73 -25.55 7.97
C GLY A 233 9.95 -24.98 7.26
N ILE A 234 10.70 -25.81 6.51
CA ILE A 234 11.80 -25.34 5.65
C ILE A 234 11.29 -24.34 4.61
N LEU A 235 10.18 -24.63 3.90
CA LEU A 235 9.62 -23.70 2.90
C LEU A 235 9.14 -22.40 3.54
N GLU A 236 8.41 -22.49 4.67
CA GLU A 236 7.90 -21.32 5.39
C GLU A 236 9.05 -20.42 5.87
N THR A 237 10.08 -20.99 6.49
CA THR A 237 11.25 -20.22 6.93
C THR A 237 12.06 -19.69 5.74
N LEU A 238 12.15 -20.40 4.61
CA LEU A 238 12.78 -19.87 3.40
C LEU A 238 12.04 -18.65 2.84
N ASP A 239 10.71 -18.62 2.91
CA ASP A 239 9.94 -17.46 2.49
C ASP A 239 10.14 -16.28 3.45
N HIS A 240 10.26 -16.53 4.75
CA HIS A 240 10.72 -15.51 5.71
C HIS A 240 12.13 -14.98 5.36
N MET A 241 13.08 -15.86 5.05
CA MET A 241 14.44 -15.47 4.65
C MET A 241 14.46 -14.62 3.38
N LYS A 242 13.62 -14.94 2.37
CA LYS A 242 13.49 -14.13 1.15
C LYS A 242 12.99 -12.74 1.47
N LEU A 243 12.00 -12.62 2.35
CA LEU A 243 11.46 -11.34 2.80
C LEU A 243 12.50 -10.54 3.60
N ASP A 244 13.25 -11.19 4.48
CA ASP A 244 14.32 -10.57 5.25
C ASP A 244 15.44 -10.04 4.31
N MET A 245 15.85 -10.85 3.32
CA MET A 245 16.81 -10.43 2.29
C MET A 245 16.29 -9.26 1.45
N ALA A 246 15.03 -9.31 1.01
CA ALA A 246 14.44 -8.22 0.25
C ALA A 246 14.39 -6.92 1.06
N ASN A 247 14.01 -7.00 2.33
CA ASN A 247 14.04 -5.85 3.26
C ASN A 247 15.46 -5.33 3.52
N TYR A 248 16.44 -6.21 3.62
CA TYR A 248 17.85 -5.83 3.72
C TYR A 248 18.33 -5.10 2.46
N ILE A 249 18.01 -5.62 1.27
CA ILE A 249 18.35 -4.98 -0.01
C ILE A 249 17.69 -3.60 -0.10
N VAL A 250 16.40 -3.48 0.24
CA VAL A 250 15.71 -2.18 0.31
C VAL A 250 16.44 -1.23 1.24
N HIS A 251 16.84 -1.68 2.43
CA HIS A 251 17.56 -0.84 3.39
C HIS A 251 18.92 -0.36 2.85
N VAL A 252 19.72 -1.25 2.26
CA VAL A 252 21.05 -0.91 1.73
C VAL A 252 20.97 -0.03 0.47
N THR A 253 19.98 -0.27 -0.39
CA THR A 253 19.83 0.46 -1.66
C THR A 253 19.05 1.76 -1.52
N ARG A 254 18.38 2.00 -0.39
CA ARG A 254 17.50 3.16 -0.16
C ARG A 254 18.13 4.49 -0.55
N GLN A 255 19.36 4.77 -0.11
CA GLN A 255 20.04 6.03 -0.43
C GLN A 255 20.25 6.22 -1.94
N GLN A 256 20.53 5.13 -2.67
CA GLN A 256 20.66 5.18 -4.12
C GLN A 256 19.30 5.42 -4.78
N VAL A 257 18.25 4.72 -4.31
CA VAL A 257 16.88 4.91 -4.79
C VAL A 257 16.42 6.35 -4.56
N GLU A 258 16.64 6.91 -3.37
CA GLU A 258 16.31 8.31 -3.05
C GLU A 258 16.97 9.28 -4.05
N ARG A 259 18.25 9.09 -4.39
CA ARG A 259 18.97 9.95 -5.34
C ARG A 259 18.43 9.87 -6.76
N SER A 260 18.00 8.70 -7.22
CA SER A 260 17.50 8.50 -8.59
C SER A 260 15.97 8.58 -8.72
N SER A 261 15.24 8.53 -7.61
CA SER A 261 13.77 8.43 -7.56
C SER A 261 13.09 9.55 -8.34
N VAL A 262 13.53 10.79 -8.17
CA VAL A 262 12.96 11.96 -8.85
C VAL A 262 13.08 11.84 -10.37
N ALA A 263 14.24 11.43 -10.87
CA ALA A 263 14.46 11.26 -12.30
C ALA A 263 13.65 10.10 -12.86
N TYR A 264 13.60 8.99 -12.12
CA TYR A 264 12.84 7.79 -12.47
C TYR A 264 11.33 8.05 -12.52
N GLU A 265 10.75 8.65 -11.47
CA GLU A 265 9.32 9.00 -11.42
C GLU A 265 8.95 9.98 -12.53
N ARG A 266 9.83 10.95 -12.84
CA ARG A 266 9.60 11.89 -13.95
C ARG A 266 9.58 11.19 -15.31
N GLU A 267 10.50 10.25 -15.53
CA GLU A 267 10.51 9.43 -16.75
C GLU A 267 9.22 8.59 -16.86
N LYS A 268 8.85 7.89 -15.78
CA LYS A 268 7.62 7.07 -15.75
C LYS A 268 6.35 7.88 -15.88
N PHE A 269 6.30 9.06 -15.27
CA PHE A 269 5.20 10.00 -15.45
C PHE A 269 5.05 10.43 -16.92
N ASN A 270 6.16 10.73 -17.61
CA ASN A 270 6.13 11.07 -19.03
C ASN A 270 5.68 9.89 -19.90
N GLU A 271 6.11 8.67 -19.60
CA GLU A 271 5.61 7.45 -20.27
C GLU A 271 4.10 7.30 -20.07
N LEU A 272 3.61 7.43 -18.82
CA LEU A 272 2.19 7.33 -18.49
C LEU A 272 1.37 8.43 -19.16
N LYS A 273 1.89 9.65 -19.24
CA LYS A 273 1.25 10.78 -19.93
C LYS A 273 1.10 10.54 -21.43
N GLN A 274 2.07 9.89 -22.08
CA GLN A 274 1.97 9.54 -23.50
C GLN A 274 0.87 8.50 -23.76
N VAL A 275 0.68 7.56 -22.83
CA VAL A 275 -0.32 6.49 -22.97
C VAL A 275 -1.71 6.94 -22.52
N CYS A 276 -1.79 7.72 -21.44
CA CYS A 276 -3.05 8.08 -20.78
C CYS A 276 -3.58 9.48 -21.13
N GLY A 277 -2.79 10.28 -21.85
CA GLY A 277 -3.12 11.66 -22.17
C GLY A 277 -2.77 12.65 -21.05
N ASP A 278 -2.78 13.93 -21.41
CA ASP A 278 -2.38 15.05 -20.56
C ASP A 278 -3.58 15.73 -19.90
N ASN A 279 -4.29 15.01 -19.02
CA ASN A 279 -5.50 15.52 -18.36
C ASN A 279 -5.53 15.21 -16.86
N PHE A 280 -5.31 16.24 -16.04
CA PHE A 280 -5.32 16.15 -14.57
C PHE A 280 -6.19 17.28 -13.99
N PRO A 281 -7.53 17.14 -14.06
CA PRO A 281 -8.46 18.20 -13.69
C PRO A 281 -8.41 18.58 -12.21
N LEU A 282 -8.25 17.63 -11.28
CA LEU A 282 -8.20 17.95 -9.84
C LEU A 282 -6.90 18.68 -9.49
N THR A 283 -5.80 18.29 -10.12
CA THR A 283 -4.51 18.97 -9.99
C THR A 283 -4.59 20.40 -10.52
N LEU A 284 -5.25 20.60 -11.67
CA LEU A 284 -5.44 21.94 -12.23
C LEU A 284 -6.31 22.82 -11.32
N GLU A 285 -7.45 22.30 -10.85
CA GLU A 285 -8.35 23.02 -9.94
C GLU A 285 -7.64 23.39 -8.62
N TRP A 286 -6.87 22.45 -8.06
CA TRP A 286 -6.07 22.69 -6.87
C TRP A 286 -5.04 23.82 -7.08
N LEU A 287 -4.32 23.82 -8.21
CA LEU A 287 -3.39 24.91 -8.54
C LEU A 287 -4.14 26.24 -8.70
N GLN A 288 -5.24 26.28 -9.46
CA GLN A 288 -6.01 27.51 -9.68
C GLN A 288 -6.45 28.17 -8.37
N ARG A 289 -6.97 27.39 -7.42
CA ARG A 289 -7.39 27.92 -6.10
C ARG A 289 -6.29 28.71 -5.41
N HIS A 290 -5.02 28.32 -5.55
CA HIS A 290 -3.92 28.97 -4.82
C HIS A 290 -3.14 30.00 -5.63
N PHE A 291 -3.16 29.91 -6.96
CA PHE A 291 -2.44 30.83 -7.85
C PHE A 291 -3.32 31.97 -8.40
N THR A 292 -4.63 31.77 -8.58
CA THR A 292 -5.57 32.83 -9.01
C THR A 292 -5.91 33.79 -7.86
N LEU A 293 -6.05 33.29 -6.62
CA LEU A 293 -6.34 34.12 -5.43
C LEU A 293 -5.24 35.16 -5.10
N GLN A 294 -4.02 35.03 -5.65
CA GLN A 294 -2.95 36.02 -5.46
C GLN A 294 -2.89 37.09 -6.55
N ALA A 295 -3.49 36.87 -7.73
CA ALA A 295 -3.54 37.88 -8.78
C ALA A 295 -4.53 39.02 -8.43
N ASP A 296 -5.57 38.72 -7.64
CA ASP A 296 -6.60 39.67 -7.21
C ASP A 296 -6.32 40.36 -5.85
N ALA A 297 -5.17 40.08 -5.22
CA ALA A 297 -4.78 40.77 -4.00
C ALA A 297 -4.19 42.15 -4.34
N PRO A 298 -4.73 43.28 -3.81
CA PRO A 298 -4.20 44.60 -4.13
C PRO A 298 -2.73 44.68 -3.68
N ALA A 299 -1.87 45.09 -4.61
CA ALA A 299 -0.45 45.31 -4.41
C ALA A 299 -0.19 46.27 -3.23
N GLY A 300 0.02 45.71 -2.05
CA GLY A 300 0.59 46.40 -0.90
C GLY A 300 2.10 46.45 -1.03
N HIS A 301 2.65 47.66 -1.08
CA HIS A 301 4.05 48.00 -1.23
C HIS A 301 5.04 47.29 -0.29
N ALA A 302 6.31 47.27 -0.76
CA ALA A 302 7.59 47.00 -0.07
C ALA A 302 8.11 45.54 -0.18
N ASN A 303 9.29 45.21 -0.71
CA ASN A 303 10.49 45.98 -1.03
C ASN A 303 11.28 45.37 -2.21
N ASN A 304 12.01 46.25 -2.92
CA ASN A 304 12.99 45.95 -3.96
C ASN A 304 14.17 45.10 -3.45
N GLU A 305 14.58 44.10 -4.22
CA GLU A 305 15.98 43.68 -4.43
C GLU A 305 16.09 43.04 -5.84
N PRO A 306 17.27 43.11 -6.51
CA PRO A 306 17.34 43.30 -7.95
C PRO A 306 17.24 42.01 -8.77
N VAL A 307 16.70 42.19 -9.97
CA VAL A 307 16.70 41.24 -11.08
C VAL A 307 18.15 40.92 -11.48
N ALA A 308 18.61 39.70 -11.20
CA ALA A 308 19.80 39.15 -11.84
C ALA A 308 19.38 38.51 -13.17
N THR A 309 19.90 39.08 -14.25
CA THR A 309 19.77 38.66 -15.64
C THR A 309 20.21 37.21 -15.84
N ALA A 310 19.44 36.50 -16.67
CA ALA A 310 19.76 35.19 -17.17
C ALA A 310 21.03 35.20 -18.03
N GLN A 311 22.05 34.46 -17.60
CA GLN A 311 22.98 33.68 -18.43
C GLN A 311 24.07 33.13 -17.51
N ASP A 312 23.98 31.85 -17.18
CA ASP A 312 25.10 30.91 -17.22
C ASP A 312 24.57 29.49 -16.95
N ALA A 313 24.67 28.68 -18.00
CA ALA A 313 24.39 27.25 -17.97
C ALA A 313 25.62 26.48 -17.47
N ALA A 314 25.36 25.33 -16.86
CA ALA A 314 26.31 24.28 -16.44
C ALA A 314 26.95 24.41 -15.04
N SER A 315 26.15 24.14 -14.02
CA SER A 315 26.52 23.19 -12.96
C SER A 315 25.23 22.59 -12.37
N ILE A 316 25.11 21.27 -12.49
CA ILE A 316 23.93 20.53 -12.03
C ILE A 316 24.07 20.34 -10.53
N ASP A 317 23.34 21.14 -9.76
CA ASP A 317 23.06 20.88 -8.35
C ASP A 317 21.53 20.77 -8.20
N PHE A 318 21.00 19.55 -8.30
CA PHE A 318 19.56 19.27 -8.13
C PHE A 318 19.14 19.31 -6.64
N ALA A 319 20.03 19.70 -5.73
CA ALA A 319 19.72 19.92 -4.34
C ALA A 319 18.96 21.25 -4.16
N MET A 320 17.65 21.13 -3.97
CA MET A 320 16.76 22.13 -3.37
C MET A 320 16.37 23.35 -4.22
N LYS A 321 15.53 23.13 -5.24
CA LYS A 321 14.60 24.19 -5.66
C LYS A 321 13.74 24.58 -4.45
N LYS A 322 13.85 25.83 -4.00
CA LYS A 322 12.93 26.43 -3.01
C LYS A 322 11.50 26.22 -3.49
N ILE A 323 10.62 25.66 -2.65
CA ILE A 323 9.19 25.59 -2.98
C ILE A 323 8.67 27.03 -2.97
N PRO A 324 8.10 27.53 -4.08
CA PRO A 324 7.53 28.88 -4.11
C PRO A 324 6.43 29.03 -3.06
N LEU A 325 6.32 30.21 -2.45
CA LEU A 325 5.34 30.47 -1.39
C LEU A 325 3.88 30.10 -1.77
N PRO A 326 3.38 30.37 -2.99
CA PRO A 326 2.04 29.94 -3.38
C PRO A 326 1.87 28.42 -3.37
N MET A 327 2.92 27.68 -3.78
CA MET A 327 2.93 26.22 -3.77
C MET A 327 3.00 25.67 -2.34
N ALA A 328 3.81 26.28 -1.47
CA ALA A 328 3.87 25.91 -0.06
C ALA A 328 2.49 26.06 0.62
N LYS A 329 1.79 27.17 0.35
CA LYS A 329 0.40 27.37 0.81
C LYS A 329 -0.57 26.31 0.25
N ALA A 330 -0.41 25.93 -1.02
CA ALA A 330 -1.24 24.93 -1.66
C ALA A 330 -1.09 23.54 -1.02
N TYR A 331 0.13 23.13 -0.67
CA TYR A 331 0.38 21.87 0.05
C TYR A 331 -0.21 21.90 1.47
N VAL A 332 -0.03 22.99 2.21
CA VAL A 332 -0.58 23.12 3.58
C VAL A 332 -2.11 23.11 3.57
N ALA A 333 -2.74 23.67 2.54
CA ALA A 333 -4.20 23.67 2.39
C ALA A 333 -4.81 22.26 2.21
N LEU A 334 -4.01 21.25 1.83
CA LEU A 334 -4.47 19.85 1.78
C LEU A 334 -4.74 19.27 3.17
N LEU A 335 -4.08 19.81 4.19
CA LEU A 335 -4.28 19.43 5.60
C LEU A 335 -5.49 20.13 6.23
N ASP A 336 -6.14 21.06 5.53
CA ASP A 336 -7.28 21.79 6.07
C ASP A 336 -8.55 20.93 6.08
N SER A 337 -9.14 20.76 7.26
CA SER A 337 -10.40 20.03 7.44
C SER A 337 -11.59 20.63 6.69
N THR A 338 -11.52 21.91 6.31
CA THR A 338 -12.60 22.68 5.67
C THR A 338 -12.59 22.60 4.14
N THR A 339 -11.47 22.22 3.51
CA THR A 339 -11.40 22.02 2.06
C THR A 339 -12.01 20.66 1.66
N PRO A 340 -12.78 20.60 0.55
CA PRO A 340 -13.34 19.34 0.07
C PRO A 340 -12.23 18.31 -0.16
N HIS A 341 -12.55 17.03 0.09
CA HIS A 341 -11.60 15.90 0.14
C HIS A 341 -11.03 15.48 -1.23
N THR A 342 -10.88 16.42 -2.16
CA THR A 342 -10.34 16.15 -3.48
C THR A 342 -8.81 16.26 -3.43
N ILE A 343 -8.14 15.12 -3.24
CA ILE A 343 -6.68 15.03 -3.37
C ILE A 343 -6.30 15.13 -4.86
N PRO A 344 -5.32 15.99 -5.23
CA PRO A 344 -4.81 16.08 -6.60
C PRO A 344 -4.34 14.72 -7.11
N GLU A 345 -4.52 14.44 -8.41
CA GLU A 345 -4.17 13.12 -8.97
C GLU A 345 -2.68 12.79 -8.79
N LEU A 346 -1.80 13.78 -8.89
CA LEU A 346 -0.35 13.60 -8.74
C LEU A 346 0.11 13.41 -7.28
N LEU A 347 -0.82 13.48 -6.32
CA LEU A 347 -0.60 13.21 -4.89
C LEU A 347 -1.35 11.97 -4.41
N LYS A 348 -1.93 11.17 -5.32
CA LYS A 348 -2.70 9.97 -4.96
C LYS A 348 -1.89 8.91 -4.21
N LEU A 349 -0.61 8.75 -4.53
CA LEU A 349 0.27 7.81 -3.82
C LEU A 349 0.40 8.17 -2.33
N ASP A 350 0.35 9.46 -2.02
CA ASP A 350 0.43 9.99 -0.66
C ASP A 350 -0.94 10.22 0.01
N GLN A 351 -2.05 9.80 -0.60
CA GLN A 351 -3.41 10.11 -0.13
C GLN A 351 -3.62 9.71 1.34
N ASP A 352 -3.28 8.47 1.69
CA ASP A 352 -3.46 7.96 3.06
C ASP A 352 -2.55 8.67 4.06
N ARG A 353 -1.31 9.00 3.65
CA ARG A 353 -0.37 9.79 4.47
C ARG A 353 -0.89 11.19 4.73
N LEU A 354 -1.37 11.87 3.69
CA LEU A 354 -1.98 13.20 3.80
C LEU A 354 -3.24 13.17 4.68
N HIS A 355 -4.05 12.10 4.59
CA HIS A 355 -5.20 11.92 5.45
C HIS A 355 -4.78 11.76 6.93
N GLN A 356 -3.81 10.89 7.22
CA GLN A 356 -3.28 10.73 8.58
C GLN A 356 -2.71 12.04 9.12
N MET A 357 -1.96 12.79 8.30
CA MET A 357 -1.42 14.09 8.67
C MET A 357 -2.50 15.14 8.93
N ARG A 358 -3.60 15.11 8.17
CA ARG A 358 -4.76 15.99 8.39
C ARG A 358 -5.42 15.70 9.74
N VAL A 359 -5.59 14.43 10.09
CA VAL A 359 -6.09 14.01 11.41
C VAL A 359 -5.13 14.47 12.51
N GLU A 360 -3.83 14.27 12.34
CA GLU A 360 -2.82 14.70 13.31
C GLU A 360 -2.78 16.23 13.48
N ALA A 361 -2.81 16.99 12.39
CA ALA A 361 -2.85 18.45 12.43
C ALA A 361 -4.09 18.95 13.20
N LEU A 362 -5.26 18.36 12.92
CA LEU A 362 -6.50 18.68 13.63
C LEU A 362 -6.37 18.37 15.12
N ARG A 363 -5.90 17.16 15.47
CA ARG A 363 -5.65 16.74 16.85
C ARG A 363 -4.76 17.73 17.59
N LEU A 364 -3.59 18.05 17.03
CA LEU A 364 -2.65 18.97 17.64
C LEU A 364 -3.27 20.35 17.84
N SER A 365 -4.02 20.86 16.86
CA SER A 365 -4.68 22.17 16.99
C SER A 365 -5.74 22.21 18.09
N ILE A 366 -6.51 21.13 18.26
CA ILE A 366 -7.55 21.03 19.28
C ILE A 366 -6.92 20.89 20.65
N CYS A 367 -5.96 19.98 20.83
CA CYS A 367 -5.25 19.80 22.10
C CYS A 367 -4.53 21.09 22.54
N ALA A 368 -3.87 21.80 21.61
CA ALA A 368 -3.26 23.09 21.87
C ALA A 368 -4.27 24.17 22.27
N THR A 369 -5.45 24.17 21.64
CA THR A 369 -6.54 25.09 21.99
C THR A 369 -7.08 24.83 23.38
N VAL A 370 -7.40 23.57 23.71
CA VAL A 370 -7.90 23.20 25.04
C VAL A 370 -6.87 23.51 26.12
N LEU A 371 -5.59 23.22 25.88
CA LEU A 371 -4.51 23.57 26.80
C LEU A 371 -4.42 25.08 27.01
N GLN A 372 -4.47 25.87 25.94
CA GLN A 372 -4.39 27.33 26.03
C GLN A 372 -5.59 27.94 26.76
N LEU A 373 -6.81 27.45 26.50
CA LEU A 373 -8.02 27.87 27.21
C LEU A 373 -7.93 27.52 28.71
N THR A 374 -7.44 26.32 29.03
CA THR A 374 -7.26 25.86 30.42
C THR A 374 -6.24 26.72 31.17
N VAL A 375 -5.09 26.99 30.57
CA VAL A 375 -4.04 27.85 31.17
C VAL A 375 -4.50 29.30 31.30
N SER A 376 -5.32 29.80 30.36
CA SER A 376 -5.90 31.15 30.45
C SER A 376 -6.88 31.30 31.61
N MET A 377 -7.63 30.25 31.95
CA MET A 377 -8.59 30.27 33.06
C MET A 377 -7.93 30.00 34.41
N ILE A 378 -6.75 29.36 34.42
CA ILE A 378 -6.04 28.97 35.64
C ILE A 378 -4.59 29.42 35.55
N PRO A 379 -4.30 30.68 35.93
CA PRO A 379 -2.97 31.25 35.89
C PRO A 379 -1.94 30.48 36.74
N ALA A 380 -2.39 29.72 37.76
CA ALA A 380 -1.50 28.88 38.57
C ALA A 380 -0.74 27.81 37.75
N LEU A 381 -1.33 27.33 36.65
CA LEU A 381 -0.68 26.38 35.72
C LEU A 381 0.44 27.02 34.90
N VAL A 382 0.48 28.35 34.76
CA VAL A 382 1.55 29.05 34.01
C VAL A 382 2.92 28.79 34.65
N ASN A 383 2.96 28.72 35.98
CA ASN A 383 4.19 28.52 36.76
C ASN A 383 4.55 27.05 36.99
N GLN A 384 3.80 26.09 36.41
CA GLN A 384 4.00 24.65 36.61
C GLN A 384 4.15 23.93 35.25
N PRO A 385 5.35 23.96 34.64
CA PRO A 385 5.59 23.36 33.33
C PRO A 385 5.37 21.84 33.32
N ASP A 386 5.73 21.14 34.39
CA ASP A 386 5.60 19.67 34.47
C ASP A 386 4.14 19.22 34.41
N LYS A 387 3.24 19.94 35.08
CA LYS A 387 1.80 19.64 35.05
C LYS A 387 1.14 20.00 33.73
N ARG A 388 1.65 21.03 33.04
CA ARG A 388 1.21 21.33 31.66
C ARG A 388 1.63 20.23 30.69
N GLN A 389 2.81 19.64 30.88
CA GLN A 389 3.25 18.51 30.10
C GLN A 389 2.42 17.25 30.38
N GLU A 390 2.14 16.95 31.66
CA GLU A 390 1.27 15.82 32.02
C GLU A 390 -0.15 15.98 31.44
N LEU A 391 -0.68 17.20 31.46
CA LEU A 391 -1.96 17.54 30.84
C LEU A 391 -1.89 17.37 29.32
N SER A 392 -0.86 17.88 28.64
CA SER A 392 -0.74 17.75 27.18
C SER A 392 -0.63 16.30 26.72
N ASP A 393 0.15 15.48 27.43
CA ASP A 393 0.35 14.07 27.10
C ASP A 393 -0.98 13.31 27.20
N LYS A 394 -1.78 13.61 28.23
CA LYS A 394 -3.11 13.00 28.41
C LYS A 394 -4.14 13.53 27.41
N LEU A 395 -4.10 14.83 27.06
CA LEU A 395 -4.99 15.40 26.04
C LEU A 395 -4.77 14.76 24.65
N ILE A 396 -3.52 14.47 24.28
CA ILE A 396 -3.21 13.75 23.03
C ILE A 396 -3.80 12.34 23.06
N VAL A 397 -3.59 11.61 24.17
CA VAL A 397 -4.08 10.23 24.30
C VAL A 397 -5.59 10.17 24.26
N LEU A 398 -6.28 11.10 24.91
CA LEU A 398 -7.75 11.19 24.87
C LEU A 398 -8.25 11.45 23.44
N PHE A 399 -7.50 12.18 22.62
CA PHE A 399 -7.90 12.50 21.24
C PHE A 399 -7.39 11.50 20.19
N ASN A 400 -6.98 10.27 20.57
CA ASN A 400 -6.41 9.30 19.63
C ASN A 400 -7.40 8.76 18.57
N ASP A 401 -8.68 8.56 18.90
CA ASP A 401 -9.63 7.81 18.05
C ASP A 401 -10.77 8.68 17.47
N CYS A 402 -10.44 9.80 16.83
CA CYS A 402 -11.45 10.71 16.24
C CYS A 402 -11.74 10.42 14.76
N ASN A 403 -12.62 9.44 14.50
CA ASN A 403 -13.01 9.06 13.12
C ASN A 403 -14.27 9.78 12.60
N SER A 404 -14.96 10.58 13.43
CA SER A 404 -16.19 11.29 13.04
C SER A 404 -16.42 12.58 13.84
N LYS A 405 -17.23 13.51 13.32
CA LYS A 405 -17.62 14.75 14.02
C LYS A 405 -18.30 14.49 15.37
N GLN A 406 -19.09 13.42 15.47
CA GLN A 406 -19.75 13.03 16.71
C GLN A 406 -18.75 12.47 17.74
N SER A 407 -17.71 11.77 17.27
CA SER A 407 -16.59 11.33 18.12
C SER A 407 -15.81 12.53 18.68
N VAL A 408 -15.61 13.58 17.88
CA VAL A 408 -14.91 14.80 18.33
C VAL A 408 -15.64 15.47 19.50
N LEU A 409 -16.97 15.58 19.46
CA LEU A 409 -17.77 16.13 20.56
C LEU A 409 -17.63 15.32 21.86
N GLN A 410 -17.72 13.98 21.76
CA GLN A 410 -17.58 13.09 22.91
C GLN A 410 -16.18 13.15 23.52
N GLN A 411 -15.15 13.23 22.69
CA GLN A 411 -13.77 13.37 23.16
C GLN A 411 -13.53 14.75 23.78
N LEU A 412 -14.15 15.81 23.27
CA LEU A 412 -14.10 17.15 23.88
C LEU A 412 -14.80 17.18 25.25
N ASP A 413 -15.92 16.49 25.41
CA ASP A 413 -16.57 16.31 26.72
C ASP A 413 -15.68 15.51 27.69
N GLY A 414 -14.97 14.49 27.19
CA GLY A 414 -13.98 13.72 27.95
C GLY A 414 -12.76 14.57 28.36
N MET A 415 -12.25 15.40 27.45
CA MET A 415 -11.19 16.37 27.71
C MET A 415 -11.64 17.39 28.75
N TRP A 416 -12.88 17.88 28.67
CA TRP A 416 -13.48 18.76 29.68
C TRP A 416 -13.55 18.09 31.06
N ALA A 417 -14.09 16.88 31.14
CA ALA A 417 -14.19 16.14 32.41
C ALA A 417 -12.79 15.89 33.03
N PHE A 418 -11.80 15.61 32.18
CA PHE A 418 -10.42 15.44 32.61
C PHE A 418 -9.80 16.75 33.11
N VAL A 419 -9.98 17.84 32.35
CA VAL A 419 -9.54 19.18 32.77
C VAL A 419 -10.17 19.51 34.12
N LEU A 420 -11.49 19.40 34.29
CA LEU A 420 -12.17 19.69 35.55
C LEU A 420 -11.56 18.92 36.74
N LYS A 421 -11.31 17.61 36.58
CA LYS A 421 -10.66 16.78 37.62
C LYS A 421 -9.22 17.23 37.94
N HIS A 422 -8.46 17.63 36.93
CA HIS A 422 -7.08 18.06 37.10
C HIS A 422 -6.99 19.47 37.70
N VAL A 423 -7.99 20.30 37.41
CA VAL A 423 -8.18 21.66 37.90
C VAL A 423 -8.60 21.69 39.36
N ASP A 424 -9.59 20.89 39.77
CA ASP A 424 -10.01 20.79 41.17
C ASP A 424 -8.87 20.38 42.12
N GLY A 425 -7.87 19.64 41.61
CA GLY A 425 -6.66 19.28 42.37
C GLY A 425 -5.62 20.40 42.51
N GLN A 426 -5.73 21.50 41.74
CA GLN A 426 -4.79 22.63 41.75
C GLN A 426 -5.42 23.93 42.28
N GLN A 427 -6.64 24.22 41.85
CA GLN A 427 -7.44 25.37 42.26
C GLN A 427 -8.92 25.06 41.97
N PRO A 428 -9.79 25.00 42.98
CA PRO A 428 -11.23 24.78 42.74
C PRO A 428 -11.77 25.93 41.89
N LEU A 429 -12.39 25.60 40.77
CA LEU A 429 -12.96 26.58 39.85
C LEU A 429 -14.38 26.92 40.29
N ASP A 430 -14.74 28.21 40.30
CA ASP A 430 -16.13 28.61 40.53
C ASP A 430 -17.04 28.01 39.45
N THR A 431 -18.22 27.53 39.84
CA THR A 431 -19.22 26.95 38.92
C THR A 431 -19.50 27.77 37.64
N PRO A 432 -19.56 29.12 37.66
CA PRO A 432 -19.69 29.92 36.44
C PRO A 432 -18.45 29.86 35.51
N LEU A 433 -17.24 29.85 36.05
CA LEU A 433 -16.00 29.76 35.26
C LEU A 433 -15.84 28.38 34.63
N ALA A 434 -16.23 27.33 35.34
CA ALA A 434 -16.25 25.97 34.81
C ALA A 434 -17.23 25.85 33.63
N THR A 435 -18.43 26.41 33.78
CA THR A 435 -19.44 26.40 32.71
C THR A 435 -18.99 27.22 31.49
N ALA A 436 -18.30 28.35 31.71
CA ALA A 436 -17.75 29.16 30.63
C ALA A 436 -16.65 28.42 29.84
N LEU A 437 -15.74 27.71 30.52
CA LEU A 437 -14.68 26.92 29.88
C LEU A 437 -15.27 25.74 29.10
N LYS A 438 -16.29 25.05 29.64
CA LYS A 438 -17.02 23.99 28.93
C LYS A 438 -17.62 24.51 27.62
N ASN A 439 -18.32 25.65 27.67
CA ASN A 439 -18.91 26.26 26.48
C ASN A 439 -17.84 26.66 25.43
N GLN A 440 -16.68 27.15 25.86
CA GLN A 440 -15.57 27.49 24.95
C GLN A 440 -14.94 26.25 24.30
N ILE A 441 -14.90 25.12 25.00
CA ILE A 441 -14.41 23.85 24.45
C ILE A 441 -15.43 23.27 23.46
N GLU A 442 -16.73 23.35 23.76
CA GLU A 442 -17.80 22.92 22.84
C GLU A 442 -17.82 23.77 21.55
N GLN A 443 -17.50 25.07 21.64
CA GLN A 443 -17.37 25.97 20.48
C GLN A 443 -16.25 25.56 19.50
N ILE A 444 -15.31 24.71 19.91
CA ILE A 444 -14.27 24.16 19.02
C ILE A 444 -14.92 23.19 18.02
N ALA A 445 -15.86 22.34 18.46
CA ALA A 445 -16.52 21.38 17.60
C ALA A 445 -17.47 22.01 16.58
N THR A 446 -18.06 23.16 16.92
CA THR A 446 -18.96 23.91 16.05
C THR A 446 -18.22 24.81 15.05
N GLY A 447 -16.89 24.98 15.20
CA GLY A 447 -16.06 25.82 14.33
C GLY A 447 -16.15 27.32 14.63
N ASP A 448 -16.78 27.72 15.74
CA ASP A 448 -16.99 29.13 16.12
C ASP A 448 -15.90 29.67 17.07
N SER A 449 -14.95 28.83 17.49
CA SER A 449 -13.88 29.23 18.39
C SER A 449 -12.83 30.12 17.69
N ALA A 450 -12.82 31.41 18.02
CA ALA A 450 -11.81 32.35 17.56
C ALA A 450 -10.38 31.95 18.01
N VAL A 451 -10.26 31.32 19.19
CA VAL A 451 -8.98 30.84 19.73
C VAL A 451 -8.45 29.68 18.91
N HIS A 452 -9.31 28.70 18.57
CA HIS A 452 -8.95 27.59 17.69
C HIS A 452 -8.47 28.10 16.33
N ARG A 453 -9.19 29.07 15.73
CA ARG A 453 -8.80 29.67 14.46
C ARG A 453 -7.41 30.33 14.50
N ILE A 454 -7.07 31.04 15.58
CA ILE A 454 -5.74 31.65 15.74
C ILE A 454 -4.65 30.57 15.85
N ILE A 455 -4.91 29.52 16.64
CA ILE A 455 -3.98 28.40 16.86
C ILE A 455 -3.78 27.58 15.57
N TRP A 456 -4.85 27.39 14.80
CA TRP A 456 -4.82 26.77 13.48
C TRP A 456 -4.00 27.60 12.48
N ASN A 457 -4.25 28.90 12.39
CA ASN A 457 -3.48 29.79 11.51
C ASN A 457 -1.97 29.78 11.85
N ARG A 458 -1.61 29.75 13.14
CA ARG A 458 -0.21 29.62 13.57
C ARG A 458 0.43 28.30 13.13
N LEU A 459 -0.33 27.20 13.17
CA LEU A 459 0.12 25.91 12.66
C LEU A 459 0.35 25.99 11.14
N GLN A 460 -0.60 26.52 10.39
CA GLN A 460 -0.48 26.68 8.94
C GLN A 460 0.73 27.56 8.58
N THR A 461 0.94 28.69 9.25
CA THR A 461 2.11 29.55 9.04
C THR A 461 3.42 28.80 9.26
N LEU A 462 3.56 28.06 10.36
CA LEU A 462 4.76 27.26 10.62
C LEU A 462 4.99 26.21 9.52
N LEU A 463 3.94 25.51 9.08
CA LEU A 463 4.07 24.50 8.03
C LEU A 463 4.46 25.12 6.68
N VAL A 464 3.93 26.30 6.35
CA VAL A 464 4.32 27.05 5.14
C VAL A 464 5.77 27.49 5.23
N GLU A 465 6.21 28.01 6.38
CA GLU A 465 7.59 28.41 6.61
C GLU A 465 8.55 27.21 6.50
N ALA A 466 8.19 26.07 7.08
CA ALA A 466 8.99 24.84 6.99
C ALA A 466 9.17 24.34 5.55
N LEU A 467 8.17 24.54 4.69
CA LEU A 467 8.27 24.22 3.26
C LEU A 467 9.08 25.25 2.46
N ALA A 468 9.07 26.51 2.87
CA ALA A 468 9.78 27.60 2.20
C ALA A 468 11.28 27.68 2.56
N VAL A 469 11.69 27.06 3.66
CA VAL A 469 13.07 27.03 4.15
C VAL A 469 13.97 26.13 3.30
N ILE A 470 15.17 26.66 3.01
CA ILE A 470 16.27 25.95 2.35
C ILE A 470 17.32 25.62 3.42
N GLY A 471 17.61 24.34 3.67
CA GLY A 471 18.93 23.93 4.13
C GLY A 471 19.07 23.71 5.63
N GLY A 472 18.06 23.13 6.28
CA GLY A 472 18.16 22.76 7.70
C GLY A 472 18.00 23.95 8.67
N ASP A 473 17.59 25.13 8.18
CA ASP A 473 17.24 26.22 9.08
C ASP A 473 16.09 25.82 10.01
N TYR A 474 16.24 26.18 11.27
CA TYR A 474 15.29 25.85 12.32
C TYR A 474 14.08 26.80 12.26
N VAL A 475 12.89 26.24 12.06
CA VAL A 475 11.63 26.99 12.21
C VAL A 475 11.26 27.01 13.69
N ALA A 476 11.14 28.21 14.25
CA ALA A 476 10.79 28.38 15.66
C ALA A 476 9.37 27.86 15.92
N VAL A 477 9.24 26.96 16.89
CA VAL A 477 7.94 26.44 17.33
C VAL A 477 7.15 27.55 18.04
N PRO A 478 5.91 27.86 17.63
CA PRO A 478 5.06 28.83 18.32
C PRO A 478 4.81 28.39 19.76
N GLY A 479 4.78 29.35 20.70
CA GLY A 479 4.63 29.05 22.13
C GLY A 479 3.38 28.22 22.49
N CYS A 480 2.29 28.32 21.70
CA CYS A 480 1.09 27.50 21.90
C CYS A 480 1.29 26.00 21.59
N TYR A 481 2.35 25.63 20.88
CA TYR A 481 2.70 24.25 20.55
C TYR A 481 3.95 23.74 21.27
N GLN A 482 4.48 24.49 22.25
CA GLN A 482 5.73 24.12 22.93
C GLN A 482 5.67 22.73 23.57
N HIS A 483 4.53 22.40 24.21
CA HIS A 483 4.25 21.09 24.82
C HIS A 483 3.97 19.96 23.81
N PHE A 484 3.79 20.32 22.54
CA PHE A 484 3.49 19.42 21.41
C PHE A 484 4.61 19.44 20.36
N SER A 485 5.80 19.92 20.74
CA SER A 485 6.90 20.20 19.80
C SER A 485 7.37 18.95 19.05
N SER A 486 7.49 17.81 19.73
CA SER A 486 7.92 16.55 19.09
C SER A 486 6.96 16.08 18.00
N GLN A 487 5.65 16.12 18.28
CA GLN A 487 4.60 15.71 17.36
C GLN A 487 4.49 16.69 16.19
N LEU A 488 4.61 17.99 16.47
CA LEU A 488 4.59 19.03 15.45
C LEU A 488 5.80 18.94 14.52
N LEU A 489 6.99 18.67 15.05
CA LEU A 489 8.20 18.48 14.24
C LEU A 489 8.09 17.23 13.35
N ALA A 490 7.51 16.13 13.86
CA ALA A 490 7.25 14.94 13.06
C ALA A 490 6.24 15.22 11.93
N LEU A 491 5.13 15.90 12.22
CA LEU A 491 4.14 16.33 11.22
C LEU A 491 4.78 17.22 10.14
N SER A 492 5.59 18.19 10.56
CA SER A 492 6.31 19.11 9.66
C SER A 492 7.31 18.37 8.78
N ALA A 493 8.12 17.48 9.36
CA ALA A 493 9.10 16.69 8.62
C ALA A 493 8.44 15.78 7.56
N ASN A 494 7.31 15.17 7.89
CA ASN A 494 6.53 14.35 6.95
C ASN A 494 5.97 15.20 5.80
N LEU A 495 5.40 16.37 6.09
CA LEU A 495 4.90 17.28 5.06
C LEU A 495 6.03 17.76 4.14
N VAL A 496 7.17 18.15 4.73
CA VAL A 496 8.34 18.60 3.99
C VAL A 496 8.85 17.52 3.06
N ARG A 497 8.89 16.26 3.51
CA ARG A 497 9.34 15.13 2.68
C ARG A 497 8.43 14.91 1.48
N ILE A 498 7.12 14.81 1.71
CA ILE A 498 6.12 14.60 0.63
C ILE A 498 6.13 15.77 -0.35
N ALA A 499 6.03 17.00 0.15
CA ALA A 499 5.93 18.19 -0.70
C ALA A 499 7.22 18.45 -1.50
N LYS A 500 8.41 18.26 -0.90
CA LYS A 500 9.69 18.41 -1.62
C LYS A 500 9.86 17.34 -2.68
N HIS A 501 9.55 16.09 -2.37
CA HIS A 501 9.64 15.00 -3.34
C HIS A 501 8.67 15.22 -4.51
N ASN A 502 7.39 15.48 -4.20
CA ASN A 502 6.37 15.76 -5.21
C ASN A 502 6.73 16.98 -6.07
N TYR A 503 7.18 18.08 -5.47
CA TYR A 503 7.61 19.26 -6.22
C TYR A 503 8.88 19.02 -7.06
N ALA A 504 9.80 18.18 -6.60
CA ALA A 504 10.97 17.79 -7.39
C ALA A 504 10.57 16.97 -8.63
N VAL A 505 9.60 16.08 -8.51
CA VAL A 505 9.09 15.27 -9.62
C VAL A 505 8.25 16.10 -10.58
N TYR A 506 7.22 16.79 -10.08
CA TYR A 506 6.16 17.41 -10.87
C TYR A 506 6.23 18.94 -10.96
N GLY A 507 7.17 19.60 -10.27
CA GLY A 507 7.24 21.07 -10.21
C GLY A 507 7.34 21.77 -11.58
N ASP A 508 8.12 21.20 -12.50
CA ASP A 508 8.23 21.72 -13.86
C ASP A 508 6.90 21.58 -14.62
N TYR A 509 6.14 20.51 -14.35
CA TYR A 509 4.82 20.28 -14.92
C TYR A 509 3.76 21.21 -14.30
N TYR A 510 3.82 21.49 -13.00
CA TYR A 510 2.98 22.51 -12.36
C TYR A 510 3.20 23.88 -12.98
N ALA A 511 4.45 24.29 -13.20
CA ALA A 511 4.77 25.55 -13.88
C ALA A 511 4.20 25.58 -15.31
N TYR A 512 4.29 24.48 -16.05
CA TYR A 512 3.69 24.35 -17.38
C TYR A 512 2.16 24.53 -17.34
N LEU A 513 1.46 23.90 -16.40
CA LEU A 513 0.01 24.01 -16.26
C LEU A 513 -0.43 25.45 -15.92
N ILE A 514 0.29 26.12 -15.01
CA ILE A 514 0.02 27.51 -14.63
C ILE A 514 0.23 28.45 -15.81
N ASN A 515 1.33 28.30 -16.56
CA ASN A 515 1.63 29.16 -17.71
C ASN A 515 0.65 28.97 -18.87
N ARG A 516 0.23 27.73 -19.14
CA ARG A 516 -0.75 27.41 -20.20
C ARG A 516 -2.09 28.13 -19.98
N GLN A 517 -2.48 28.34 -18.73
CA GLN A 517 -3.71 29.06 -18.35
C GLN A 517 -3.57 30.57 -18.47
N SER A 518 -2.38 31.14 -18.26
CA SER A 518 -2.13 32.59 -18.40
C SER A 518 -2.19 33.05 -19.87
N THR A 519 -1.94 32.14 -20.80
CA THR A 519 -1.94 32.39 -22.26
C THR A 519 -3.27 32.07 -22.96
N ALA A 520 -4.24 31.49 -22.25
CA ALA A 520 -5.56 31.13 -22.77
C ALA A 520 -6.60 32.12 -22.24
#